data_AF-A0A3L6S5D1-F1
#
_entry.id   AF-A0A3L6S5D1-F1
#
_cell.length_a   1.000
_cell.length_b   1.000
_cell.length_c   1.000
_cell.angle_alpha   90.00
_cell.angle_beta   90.00
_cell.angle_gamma   90.00
#
_symmetry.space_group_name_H-M   'P 1'
#
loop_
_entity.id
_entity.type
_entity.pdbx_description
1 polymer ?
#
loop_
_entity_poly.entity_id
_entity_poly.type
_entity_poly.pdbx_seq_one_letter_code
_entity_poly.pdbx_strand_id
1 'polypeptide(L)'
;MNSLAFHRCCPSALTPASTSAPLTTDAPSARIKIRRPRREAHRIAAQKPSRIVAMAAAAPASSVKEVLPSPLTSASEPPPLFDGTTRLYVAYHCPYAQRAWIARNYKGLQDKIKIVAIDLADRPTWYKEKVYPENKVPSLEHNNQVKGESLDLVKYIDSNFEGPSLLPDDPAKKQFAEELLAFTDAFNKALYSSIVSKEDVSEETVAALDKIEEALGKFNDGPFFLGQFSLVDIAYVPFIERFQIFFSNIKNYDITKGRPNLQKFIEEVNKIDAYTQTKQDPQLLLEHTKKRLGVATSIDYIVYKTWPSMPFDMEALPPTLSSACEQPLLYDGTTRLYMSYVCPYAQRAWITRYYKGLQEEIKLVPMDMADKPAWYKKVYPKYQVPALEHKKKIIGESLDLIRYIDSNFDGPKLITNDPQKQRFAVELLGYSDAFNRALLEGLRSKGPVTAEAGKN
;
A
#
# COMPACT_ATOMS: atom_id res chain seq x y z
N MET A 1 26.25 3.20 -12.93
CA MET A 1 26.32 4.48 -13.66
C MET A 1 25.08 4.58 -14.54
N ASN A 2 24.07 5.30 -14.08
CA ASN A 2 23.05 5.97 -14.90
C ASN A 2 22.43 7.03 -13.99
N SER A 3 22.78 8.28 -14.30
CA SER A 3 22.49 9.48 -13.50
C SER A 3 21.04 9.91 -13.72
N LEU A 4 20.32 10.17 -12.62
CA LEU A 4 19.03 10.84 -12.63
C LEU A 4 19.25 12.32 -12.95
N ALA A 5 19.06 12.71 -14.21
CA ALA A 5 19.02 14.11 -14.61
C ALA A 5 17.59 14.65 -14.47
N PHE A 6 17.34 15.40 -13.39
CA PHE A 6 16.22 16.33 -13.30
C PHE A 6 16.62 17.61 -14.05
N HIS A 7 15.97 17.89 -15.18
CA HIS A 7 16.20 19.13 -15.92
C HIS A 7 15.61 20.33 -15.18
N ARG A 8 16.46 21.34 -14.98
CA ARG A 8 16.10 22.70 -14.51
C ARG A 8 15.29 23.40 -15.61
N CYS A 9 14.11 23.89 -15.27
CA CYS A 9 13.41 24.90 -16.06
C CYS A 9 13.91 26.30 -15.63
N CYS A 10 14.42 27.07 -16.59
CA CYS A 10 14.72 28.49 -16.43
C CYS A 10 13.42 29.32 -16.41
N PRO A 11 13.31 30.36 -15.58
CA PRO A 11 12.20 31.30 -15.62
C PRO A 11 12.39 32.33 -16.75
N SER A 12 11.34 32.53 -17.56
CA SER A 12 11.23 33.61 -18.53
C SER A 12 11.18 34.97 -17.83
N ALA A 13 12.09 35.86 -18.19
CA ALA A 13 12.16 37.23 -17.69
C ALA A 13 11.03 38.09 -18.29
N LEU A 14 10.27 38.72 -17.38
CA LEU A 14 9.30 39.77 -17.66
C LEU A 14 10.01 41.05 -18.12
N THR A 15 9.49 41.67 -19.16
CA THR A 15 9.82 43.04 -19.61
C THR A 15 9.25 44.08 -18.63
N PRO A 16 9.97 45.17 -18.35
CA PRO A 16 9.52 46.17 -17.38
C PRO A 16 8.57 47.20 -18.00
N ALA A 17 7.48 47.49 -17.29
CA ALA A 17 6.58 48.60 -17.58
C ALA A 17 7.17 49.93 -17.11
N SER A 18 6.87 50.97 -17.88
CA SER A 18 7.36 52.35 -17.83
C SER A 18 6.90 53.16 -16.61
N THR A 19 7.88 53.90 -16.08
CA THR A 19 7.89 55.24 -15.48
C THR A 19 6.58 55.96 -15.13
N SER A 20 6.55 56.41 -13.88
CA SER A 20 5.63 57.33 -13.21
C SER A 20 5.59 58.76 -13.77
N ALA A 21 4.43 59.43 -13.65
CA ALA A 21 4.26 60.88 -13.63
C ALA A 21 3.34 61.30 -12.47
N PRO A 22 3.56 62.45 -11.76
CA PRO A 22 2.79 62.83 -10.58
C PRO A 22 1.92 64.11 -10.73
N LEU A 23 0.98 64.27 -9.77
CA LEU A 23 0.27 65.51 -9.31
C LEU A 23 -0.81 66.06 -10.28
N THR A 24 -1.97 66.64 -9.93
CA THR A 24 -2.69 67.15 -8.73
C THR A 24 -4.15 67.41 -9.18
N THR A 25 -5.22 67.36 -8.37
CA THR A 25 -5.80 68.51 -7.63
C THR A 25 -7.21 68.16 -7.11
N ASP A 26 -7.55 68.75 -5.96
CA ASP A 26 -8.86 69.28 -5.51
C ASP A 26 -10.07 68.38 -5.16
N ALA A 27 -10.39 68.41 -3.86
CA ALA A 27 -11.71 68.17 -3.28
C ALA A 27 -12.60 69.43 -3.39
N PRO A 28 -13.94 69.33 -3.19
CA PRO A 28 -14.42 69.61 -1.83
C PRO A 28 -15.62 68.77 -1.35
N SER A 29 -15.75 68.83 -0.02
CA SER A 29 -16.76 68.27 0.88
C SER A 29 -18.18 68.84 0.71
N ALA A 30 -19.20 68.00 0.90
CA ALA A 30 -20.55 68.45 1.29
C ALA A 30 -21.14 67.53 2.37
N ARG A 31 -21.31 68.10 3.58
CA ARG A 31 -22.13 67.58 4.69
C ARG A 31 -23.59 67.91 4.43
N ILE A 32 -24.49 66.94 4.56
CA ILE A 32 -25.92 67.19 4.81
C ILE A 32 -26.38 66.34 5.99
N LYS A 33 -27.03 66.98 6.97
CA LYS A 33 -27.59 66.41 8.19
C LYS A 33 -29.12 66.40 8.12
N ILE A 34 -29.69 65.23 8.44
CA ILE A 34 -30.93 64.95 9.20
C ILE A 34 -32.29 65.12 8.51
N ARG A 35 -33.06 64.00 8.45
CA ARG A 35 -34.42 63.89 9.01
C ARG A 35 -34.78 62.43 9.32
N ARG A 36 -35.17 62.16 10.57
CA ARG A 36 -35.78 60.88 11.02
C ARG A 36 -37.25 60.83 10.60
N PRO A 37 -37.81 59.62 10.42
CA PRO A 37 -39.08 59.35 11.06
C PRO A 37 -39.12 58.01 11.82
N ARG A 38 -39.71 58.12 13.01
CA ARG A 38 -40.61 57.22 13.74
C ARG A 38 -40.25 55.72 13.89
N ARG A 39 -40.04 55.36 15.17
CA ARG A 39 -40.02 53.98 15.70
C ARG A 39 -41.38 53.31 15.49
N GLU A 40 -41.39 52.16 14.83
CA GLU A 40 -42.40 51.12 15.04
C GLU A 40 -41.69 49.95 15.74
N ALA A 41 -42.18 49.57 16.91
CA ALA A 41 -41.61 48.52 17.72
C ALA A 41 -42.14 47.15 17.29
N HIS A 42 -41.28 46.30 16.73
CA HIS A 42 -41.54 44.86 16.65
C HIS A 42 -40.45 44.09 17.37
N ARG A 43 -40.90 43.32 18.38
CA ARG A 43 -40.11 42.44 19.24
C ARG A 43 -39.23 41.49 18.41
N ILE A 44 -37.92 41.58 18.61
CA ILE A 44 -36.97 40.54 18.16
C ILE A 44 -37.09 39.37 19.14
N ALA A 45 -37.74 38.29 18.72
CA ALA A 45 -37.57 37.00 19.35
C ALA A 45 -36.19 36.47 18.96
N ALA A 46 -35.35 36.19 19.96
CA ALA A 46 -34.05 35.55 19.77
C ALA A 46 -34.24 34.14 19.19
N GLN A 47 -34.02 33.97 17.88
CA GLN A 47 -33.84 32.66 17.28
C GLN A 47 -32.42 32.18 17.55
N LYS A 48 -32.31 31.11 18.33
CA LYS A 48 -31.08 30.33 18.52
C LYS A 48 -30.53 29.93 17.15
N PRO A 49 -29.20 29.93 16.93
CA PRO A 49 -28.64 29.43 15.69
C PRO A 49 -28.90 27.92 15.61
N SER A 50 -29.79 27.52 14.71
CA SER A 50 -29.97 26.15 14.31
C SER A 50 -28.68 25.67 13.68
N ARG A 51 -27.96 24.76 14.36
CA ARG A 51 -26.89 23.95 13.79
C ARG A 51 -27.45 23.18 12.59
N ILE A 52 -27.29 23.73 11.40
CA ILE A 52 -27.34 22.92 10.19
C ILE A 52 -25.97 22.27 10.11
N VAL A 53 -25.89 21.06 10.65
CA VAL A 53 -24.81 20.14 10.28
C VAL A 53 -25.09 19.78 8.83
N ALA A 54 -24.29 20.32 7.91
CA ALA A 54 -24.29 19.84 6.54
C ALA A 54 -23.88 18.36 6.59
N MET A 55 -24.86 17.46 6.48
CA MET A 55 -24.56 16.07 6.21
C MET A 55 -23.79 16.01 4.89
N ALA A 56 -22.62 15.39 4.92
CA ALA A 56 -21.88 15.04 3.72
C ALA A 56 -22.84 14.34 2.76
N ALA A 57 -23.08 14.95 1.60
CA ALA A 57 -23.84 14.32 0.54
C ALA A 57 -23.02 13.10 0.07
N ALA A 58 -23.38 11.92 0.58
CA ALA A 58 -22.83 10.67 0.09
C ALA A 58 -23.16 10.58 -1.41
N ALA A 59 -22.13 10.46 -2.24
CA ALA A 59 -22.29 10.16 -3.65
C ALA A 59 -23.11 8.86 -3.81
N PRO A 60 -23.96 8.73 -4.84
CA PRO A 60 -24.77 7.54 -5.02
C PRO A 60 -23.85 6.32 -5.21
N ALA A 61 -23.94 5.36 -4.29
CA ALA A 61 -23.21 4.11 -4.35
C ALA A 61 -23.75 3.28 -5.52
N SER A 62 -23.02 3.27 -6.64
CA SER A 62 -23.11 2.15 -7.58
C SER A 62 -22.38 0.98 -6.94
N SER A 63 -23.13 0.09 -6.30
CA SER A 63 -22.61 -1.09 -5.58
C SER A 63 -22.09 -2.20 -6.50
N VAL A 64 -22.00 -1.95 -7.82
CA VAL A 64 -21.53 -2.94 -8.80
C VAL A 64 -20.05 -2.67 -9.09
N LYS A 65 -19.20 -3.62 -8.70
CA LYS A 65 -17.77 -3.58 -9.02
C LYS A 65 -17.59 -3.68 -10.54
N GLU A 66 -17.02 -2.65 -11.14
CA GLU A 66 -16.71 -2.63 -12.58
C GLU A 66 -15.75 -3.77 -12.94
N VAL A 67 -16.07 -4.51 -14.02
CA VAL A 67 -15.14 -5.49 -14.58
C VAL A 67 -14.09 -4.73 -15.38
N LEU A 68 -12.86 -4.72 -14.86
CA LEU A 68 -11.77 -3.96 -15.46
C LEU A 68 -11.15 -4.71 -16.65
N PRO A 69 -10.82 -4.02 -17.75
CA PRO A 69 -10.17 -4.64 -18.90
C PRO A 69 -8.74 -5.10 -18.57
N SER A 70 -8.29 -6.17 -19.22
CA SER A 70 -6.88 -6.59 -19.13
C SER A 70 -5.94 -5.50 -19.66
N PRO A 71 -4.75 -5.30 -19.06
CA PRO A 71 -3.75 -4.38 -19.60
C PRO A 71 -3.32 -4.77 -21.02
N LEU A 72 -3.29 -3.79 -21.91
CA LEU A 72 -2.78 -3.92 -23.27
C LEU A 72 -1.25 -3.93 -23.26
N THR A 73 -0.68 -4.82 -24.06
CA THR A 73 0.76 -5.06 -24.16
C THR A 73 1.31 -4.68 -25.53
N SER A 74 2.61 -4.91 -25.78
CA SER A 74 3.23 -4.71 -27.10
C SER A 74 2.58 -5.50 -28.24
N ALA A 75 1.93 -6.63 -27.92
CA ALA A 75 1.22 -7.47 -28.89
C ALA A 75 -0.23 -7.03 -29.13
N SER A 76 -0.73 -6.01 -28.42
CA SER A 76 -2.11 -5.56 -28.53
C SER A 76 -2.27 -4.51 -29.62
N GLU A 77 -3.32 -4.64 -30.44
CA GLU A 77 -3.73 -3.61 -31.40
C GLU A 77 -4.25 -2.34 -30.67
N PRO A 78 -4.11 -1.15 -31.28
CA PRO A 78 -4.66 0.07 -30.69
C PRO A 78 -6.19 0.01 -30.64
N PRO A 79 -6.82 0.60 -29.60
CA PRO A 79 -8.24 0.87 -29.68
C PRO A 79 -8.53 1.86 -30.83
N PRO A 80 -9.79 1.96 -31.29
CA PRO A 80 -10.19 3.05 -32.17
C PRO A 80 -9.81 4.39 -31.54
N LEU A 81 -9.16 5.28 -32.29
CA LEU A 81 -8.71 6.58 -31.82
C LEU A 81 -9.60 7.67 -32.39
N PHE A 82 -10.01 8.62 -31.55
CA PHE A 82 -10.83 9.78 -31.92
C PHE A 82 -12.16 9.40 -32.60
N ASP A 83 -12.75 8.27 -32.19
CA ASP A 83 -14.05 7.77 -32.66
C ASP A 83 -15.24 8.38 -31.91
N GLY A 84 -14.99 9.37 -31.05
CA GLY A 84 -15.99 10.00 -30.17
C GLY A 84 -16.10 9.34 -28.78
N THR A 85 -15.47 8.19 -28.54
CA THR A 85 -15.43 7.58 -27.21
C THR A 85 -14.37 8.27 -26.34
N THR A 86 -14.75 8.64 -25.11
CA THR A 86 -13.78 9.19 -24.14
C THR A 86 -12.99 8.06 -23.50
N ARG A 87 -11.65 8.12 -23.54
CA ARG A 87 -10.76 7.06 -23.01
C ARG A 87 -9.77 7.61 -22.01
N LEU A 88 -9.69 6.99 -20.84
CA LEU A 88 -8.66 7.24 -19.84
C LEU A 88 -7.63 6.11 -19.93
N TYR A 89 -6.44 6.43 -20.42
CA TYR A 89 -5.31 5.51 -20.49
C TYR A 89 -4.60 5.46 -19.14
N VAL A 90 -4.52 4.28 -18.54
CA VAL A 90 -3.99 4.08 -17.18
C VAL A 90 -3.02 2.90 -17.13
N ALA A 91 -2.23 2.84 -16.06
CA ALA A 91 -1.70 1.58 -15.57
C ALA A 91 -2.21 1.37 -14.15
N TYR A 92 -2.76 0.19 -13.85
CA TYR A 92 -3.46 -0.04 -12.58
C TYR A 92 -2.58 0.18 -11.33
N HIS A 93 -1.28 -0.09 -11.43
CA HIS A 93 -0.35 0.13 -10.34
C HIS A 93 0.16 1.58 -10.22
N CYS A 94 -0.13 2.47 -11.18
CA CYS A 94 0.40 3.83 -11.21
C CYS A 94 -0.40 4.79 -10.30
N PRO A 95 0.23 5.41 -9.27
CA PRO A 95 -0.47 6.32 -8.35
C PRO A 95 -0.97 7.59 -9.05
N TYR A 96 -0.23 8.10 -10.05
CA TYR A 96 -0.66 9.25 -10.83
C TYR A 96 -1.91 8.95 -11.66
N ALA A 97 -2.01 7.75 -12.24
CA ALA A 97 -3.18 7.35 -13.02
C ALA A 97 -4.40 7.08 -12.11
N GLN A 98 -4.15 6.57 -10.91
CA GLN A 98 -5.18 6.35 -9.90
C GLN A 98 -5.89 7.66 -9.53
N ARG A 99 -5.22 8.83 -9.53
CA ARG A 99 -5.88 10.14 -9.30
C ARG A 99 -7.06 10.37 -10.26
N ALA A 100 -6.80 10.28 -11.56
CA ALA A 100 -7.82 10.49 -12.59
C ALA A 100 -8.90 9.38 -12.56
N TRP A 101 -8.52 8.15 -12.21
CA TRP A 101 -9.46 7.04 -12.05
C TRP A 101 -10.41 7.24 -10.86
N ILE A 102 -9.92 7.70 -9.71
CA ILE A 102 -10.77 8.04 -8.55
C ILE A 102 -11.72 9.17 -8.93
N ALA A 103 -11.24 10.22 -9.60
CA ALA A 103 -12.09 11.33 -10.05
C ALA A 103 -13.22 10.86 -10.98
N ARG A 104 -12.89 10.01 -11.97
CA ARG A 104 -13.87 9.35 -12.84
C ARG A 104 -14.93 8.59 -12.04
N ASN A 105 -14.50 7.74 -11.11
CA ASN A 105 -15.42 6.88 -10.34
C ASN A 105 -16.31 7.71 -9.40
N TYR A 106 -15.73 8.72 -8.73
CA TYR A 106 -16.44 9.55 -7.75
C TYR A 106 -17.51 10.40 -8.43
N LYS A 107 -17.24 10.86 -9.66
CA LYS A 107 -18.22 11.60 -10.47
C LYS A 107 -19.26 10.70 -11.16
N GLY A 108 -19.18 9.38 -11.01
CA GLY A 108 -20.11 8.43 -11.64
C GLY A 108 -19.91 8.30 -13.15
N LEU A 109 -18.69 8.52 -13.65
CA LEU A 109 -18.39 8.61 -15.09
C LEU A 109 -17.92 7.29 -15.71
N GLN A 110 -18.20 6.15 -15.06
CA GLN A 110 -17.70 4.84 -15.51
C GLN A 110 -18.18 4.47 -16.92
N ASP A 111 -19.43 4.82 -17.24
CA ASP A 111 -20.01 4.54 -18.55
C ASP A 111 -19.53 5.51 -19.64
N LYS A 112 -19.15 6.73 -19.26
CA LYS A 112 -18.73 7.80 -20.20
C LYS A 112 -17.25 7.77 -20.52
N ILE A 113 -16.41 7.48 -19.52
CA ILE A 113 -14.97 7.44 -19.66
C ILE A 113 -14.55 5.97 -19.62
N LYS A 114 -14.11 5.41 -20.74
CA LYS A 114 -13.65 4.02 -20.78
C LYS A 114 -12.19 3.92 -20.35
N ILE A 115 -11.89 2.94 -19.50
CA ILE A 115 -10.51 2.66 -19.09
C ILE A 115 -9.81 1.89 -20.21
N VAL A 116 -8.62 2.34 -20.58
CA VAL A 116 -7.68 1.57 -21.39
C VAL A 116 -6.45 1.33 -20.54
N ALA A 117 -6.33 0.11 -20.02
CA ALA A 117 -5.18 -0.27 -19.21
C ALA A 117 -3.98 -0.58 -20.11
N ILE A 118 -2.80 -0.12 -19.71
CA ILE A 118 -1.53 -0.30 -20.42
C ILE A 118 -0.56 -0.99 -19.47
N ASP A 119 0.08 -2.05 -19.94
CA ASP A 119 1.25 -2.62 -19.25
C ASP A 119 2.45 -1.68 -19.47
N LEU A 120 3.01 -1.13 -18.38
CA LEU A 120 4.16 -0.24 -18.49
C LEU A 120 5.48 -0.97 -18.70
N ALA A 121 5.57 -2.26 -18.35
CA ALA A 121 6.75 -3.09 -18.56
C ALA A 121 6.81 -3.66 -19.98
N ASP A 122 5.66 -3.94 -20.58
CA ASP A 122 5.53 -4.44 -21.96
C ASP A 122 4.61 -3.53 -22.78
N ARG A 123 5.03 -2.27 -22.98
CA ARG A 123 4.14 -1.23 -23.50
C ARG A 123 3.94 -1.32 -25.02
N PRO A 124 2.71 -1.15 -25.54
CA PRO A 124 2.46 -0.95 -26.96
C PRO A 124 3.15 0.31 -27.52
N THR A 125 3.85 0.15 -28.64
CA THR A 125 4.51 1.24 -29.36
C THR A 125 3.50 2.28 -29.87
N TRP A 126 2.32 1.82 -30.29
CA TRP A 126 1.24 2.69 -30.77
C TRP A 126 0.79 3.72 -29.73
N TYR A 127 0.96 3.46 -28.43
CA TYR A 127 0.56 4.44 -27.42
C TYR A 127 1.40 5.72 -27.53
N LYS A 128 2.72 5.58 -27.65
CA LYS A 128 3.62 6.71 -27.89
C LYS A 128 3.40 7.34 -29.26
N GLU A 129 3.28 6.50 -30.29
CA GLU A 129 3.30 6.95 -31.68
C GLU A 129 2.00 7.59 -32.13
N LYS A 130 0.86 7.13 -31.60
CA LYS A 130 -0.48 7.49 -32.10
C LYS A 130 -1.37 8.17 -31.08
N VAL A 131 -1.12 8.00 -29.77
CA VAL A 131 -2.01 8.50 -28.71
C VAL A 131 -1.38 9.63 -27.91
N TYR A 132 -0.26 9.37 -27.24
CA TYR A 132 0.35 10.32 -26.32
C TYR A 132 1.90 10.32 -26.42
N PRO A 133 2.49 11.28 -27.17
CA PRO A 133 3.92 11.34 -27.48
C PRO A 133 4.87 11.32 -26.28
N GLU A 134 4.45 11.89 -25.16
CA GLU A 134 5.18 11.94 -23.89
C GLU A 134 5.35 10.54 -23.29
N ASN A 135 4.56 9.57 -23.76
CA ASN A 135 4.65 8.17 -23.40
C ASN A 135 4.63 7.97 -21.88
N LYS A 136 3.64 8.59 -21.23
CA LYS A 136 3.37 8.46 -19.79
C LYS A 136 1.88 8.17 -19.58
N VAL A 137 1.54 7.66 -18.39
CA VAL A 137 0.15 7.53 -17.93
C VAL A 137 0.00 8.34 -16.64
N PRO A 138 -1.18 8.92 -16.36
CA PRO A 138 -2.40 8.87 -17.18
C PRO A 138 -2.37 9.78 -18.41
N SER A 139 -3.21 9.46 -19.40
CA SER A 139 -3.65 10.41 -20.42
C SER A 139 -5.15 10.24 -20.68
N LEU A 140 -5.83 11.32 -21.07
CA LEU A 140 -7.27 11.35 -21.35
C LEU A 140 -7.50 11.79 -22.79
N GLU A 141 -8.12 10.91 -23.58
CA GLU A 141 -8.65 11.21 -24.91
C GLU A 141 -10.09 11.70 -24.78
N HIS A 142 -10.33 12.95 -25.15
CA HIS A 142 -11.63 13.60 -25.13
C HIS A 142 -11.68 14.75 -26.13
N ASN A 143 -12.78 14.88 -26.89
CA ASN A 143 -12.99 15.95 -27.87
C ASN A 143 -11.83 16.09 -28.88
N ASN A 144 -11.43 14.98 -29.50
CA ASN A 144 -10.35 14.91 -30.50
C ASN A 144 -8.99 15.41 -30.00
N GLN A 145 -8.75 15.35 -28.69
CA GLN A 145 -7.51 15.75 -28.07
C GLN A 145 -7.11 14.73 -26.99
N VAL A 146 -5.81 14.53 -26.82
CA VAL A 146 -5.25 13.77 -25.70
C VAL A 146 -4.56 14.73 -24.75
N LYS A 147 -4.90 14.65 -23.46
CA LYS A 147 -4.35 15.48 -22.39
C LYS A 147 -3.60 14.59 -21.40
N GLY A 148 -2.47 15.06 -20.88
CA GLY A 148 -1.71 14.39 -19.82
C GLY A 148 -1.79 15.14 -18.50
N GLU A 149 -0.83 14.84 -17.62
CA GLU A 149 -0.66 15.44 -16.29
C GLU A 149 -1.81 15.14 -15.31
N SER A 150 -1.55 14.27 -14.33
CA SER A 150 -2.61 13.70 -13.47
C SER A 150 -3.45 14.73 -12.71
N LEU A 151 -2.86 15.85 -12.25
CA LEU A 151 -3.59 16.89 -11.53
C LEU A 151 -4.47 17.71 -12.47
N ASP A 152 -3.95 18.03 -13.66
CA ASP A 152 -4.70 18.73 -14.70
C ASP A 152 -5.87 17.87 -15.19
N LEU A 153 -5.68 16.55 -15.30
CA LEU A 153 -6.77 15.64 -15.64
C LEU A 153 -7.86 15.60 -14.58
N VAL A 154 -7.53 15.63 -13.28
CA VAL A 154 -8.55 15.69 -12.22
C VAL A 154 -9.33 17.00 -12.31
N LYS A 155 -8.65 18.15 -12.47
CA LYS A 155 -9.30 19.45 -12.66
C LYS A 155 -10.16 19.48 -13.94
N TYR A 156 -9.67 18.88 -15.03
CA TYR A 156 -10.38 18.81 -16.30
C TYR A 156 -11.63 17.95 -16.21
N ILE A 157 -11.53 16.76 -15.60
CA ILE A 157 -12.67 15.87 -15.34
C ILE A 157 -13.72 16.58 -14.48
N ASP A 158 -13.29 17.30 -13.45
CA ASP A 158 -14.23 18.01 -12.56
C ASP A 158 -15.00 19.13 -13.26
N SER A 159 -14.33 19.87 -14.15
CA SER A 159 -14.89 21.05 -14.83
C SER A 159 -15.63 20.75 -16.14
N ASN A 160 -15.37 19.61 -16.79
CA ASN A 160 -15.90 19.31 -18.13
C ASN A 160 -16.90 18.15 -18.15
N PHE A 161 -17.10 17.46 -17.03
CA PHE A 161 -18.05 16.35 -16.92
C PHE A 161 -19.02 16.57 -15.75
N GLU A 162 -20.20 15.99 -15.88
CA GLU A 162 -21.22 15.98 -14.83
C GLU A 162 -20.80 15.17 -13.59
N GLY A 163 -21.61 15.26 -12.53
CA GLY A 163 -21.38 14.59 -11.26
C GLY A 163 -21.04 15.56 -10.13
N PRO A 164 -20.86 15.06 -8.90
CA PRO A 164 -20.50 15.88 -7.74
C PRO A 164 -19.24 16.71 -8.00
N SER A 165 -19.24 17.97 -7.53
CA SER A 165 -18.06 18.84 -7.59
C SER A 165 -16.95 18.32 -6.67
N LEU A 166 -15.70 18.36 -7.14
CA LEU A 166 -14.51 18.02 -6.36
C LEU A 166 -13.77 19.25 -5.82
N LEU A 167 -14.29 20.45 -6.05
CA LEU A 167 -13.76 21.69 -5.50
C LEU A 167 -14.88 22.51 -4.85
N PRO A 168 -14.79 22.83 -3.56
CA PRO A 168 -15.80 23.68 -2.91
C PRO A 168 -15.73 25.13 -3.39
N ASP A 169 -16.85 25.85 -3.30
CA ASP A 169 -16.95 27.24 -3.77
C ASP A 169 -16.26 28.27 -2.87
N ASP A 170 -16.02 27.92 -1.61
CA ASP A 170 -15.40 28.79 -0.62
C ASP A 170 -13.99 29.26 -1.08
N PRO A 171 -13.76 30.59 -1.19
CA PRO A 171 -12.48 31.12 -1.67
C PRO A 171 -11.26 30.72 -0.84
N ALA A 172 -11.39 30.60 0.49
CA ALA A 172 -10.29 30.22 1.36
C ALA A 172 -9.92 28.73 1.18
N LYS A 173 -10.92 27.87 0.98
CA LYS A 173 -10.70 26.46 0.61
C LYS A 173 -10.07 26.33 -0.77
N LYS A 174 -10.49 27.13 -1.77
CA LYS A 174 -9.86 27.15 -3.10
C LYS A 174 -8.40 27.56 -3.04
N GLN A 175 -8.08 28.63 -2.30
CA GLN A 175 -6.68 29.06 -2.12
C GLN A 175 -5.86 27.95 -1.45
N PHE A 176 -6.37 27.36 -0.37
CA PHE A 176 -5.64 26.28 0.31
C PHE A 176 -5.49 25.02 -0.54
N ALA A 177 -6.46 24.72 -1.40
CA ALA A 177 -6.36 23.65 -2.36
C ALA A 177 -5.17 23.85 -3.30
N GLU A 178 -5.02 25.05 -3.89
CA GLU A 178 -3.89 25.34 -4.78
C GLU A 178 -2.53 25.26 -4.04
N GLU A 179 -2.46 25.74 -2.79
CA GLU A 179 -1.26 25.59 -1.94
C GLU A 179 -0.88 24.12 -1.71
N LEU A 180 -1.86 23.27 -1.42
CA LEU A 180 -1.63 21.84 -1.20
C LEU A 180 -1.29 21.11 -2.50
N LEU A 181 -1.97 21.40 -3.61
CA LEU A 181 -1.65 20.81 -4.90
C LEU A 181 -0.20 21.13 -5.32
N ALA A 182 0.24 22.38 -5.12
CA ALA A 182 1.62 22.79 -5.37
C ALA A 182 2.64 22.08 -4.46
N PHE A 183 2.22 21.63 -3.28
CA PHE A 183 3.09 20.91 -2.33
C PHE A 183 3.23 19.41 -2.65
N THR A 184 2.36 18.84 -3.50
CA THR A 184 2.32 17.39 -3.76
C THR A 184 3.67 16.82 -4.23
N ASP A 185 4.39 17.50 -5.11
CA ASP A 185 5.70 17.02 -5.61
C ASP A 185 6.79 17.03 -4.55
N ALA A 186 6.82 18.06 -3.69
CA ALA A 186 7.76 18.13 -2.58
C ALA A 186 7.50 17.01 -1.56
N PHE A 187 6.22 16.78 -1.21
CA PHE A 187 5.81 15.68 -0.35
C PHE A 187 6.23 14.33 -0.92
N ASN A 188 5.89 14.06 -2.19
CA ASN A 188 6.22 12.79 -2.84
C ASN A 188 7.74 12.57 -2.91
N LYS A 189 8.50 13.63 -3.24
CA LYS A 189 9.96 13.57 -3.30
C LYS A 189 10.56 13.19 -1.94
N ALA A 190 10.15 13.87 -0.87
CA ALA A 190 10.67 13.60 0.48
C ALA A 190 10.46 12.12 0.86
N LEU A 191 9.24 11.61 0.68
CA LEU A 191 8.90 10.24 1.08
C LEU A 191 9.56 9.18 0.19
N TYR A 192 9.59 9.35 -1.13
CA TYR A 192 10.29 8.42 -2.01
C TYR A 192 11.80 8.42 -1.78
N SER A 193 12.41 9.59 -1.55
CA SER A 193 13.84 9.70 -1.23
C SER A 193 14.18 8.93 0.05
N SER A 194 13.34 9.02 1.08
CA SER A 194 13.53 8.24 2.31
C SER A 194 13.40 6.74 2.08
N ILE A 195 12.41 6.29 1.28
CA ILE A 195 12.24 4.86 0.95
C ILE A 195 13.48 4.28 0.26
N VAL A 196 14.08 5.02 -0.67
CA VAL A 196 15.26 4.57 -1.43
C VAL A 196 16.55 4.64 -0.59
N SER A 197 16.60 5.56 0.38
CA SER A 197 17.75 5.67 1.29
C SER A 197 17.94 4.39 2.11
N LYS A 198 19.18 4.09 2.49
CA LYS A 198 19.48 3.02 3.46
C LYS A 198 19.42 3.50 4.91
N GLU A 199 19.36 4.81 5.12
CA GLU A 199 19.28 5.43 6.43
C GLU A 199 17.86 5.33 7.01
N ASP A 200 17.72 5.67 8.29
CA ASP A 200 16.42 5.82 8.93
C ASP A 200 15.59 6.93 8.28
N VAL A 201 14.35 7.09 8.75
CA VAL A 201 13.42 8.11 8.21
C VAL A 201 14.01 9.51 8.44
N SER A 202 14.13 10.29 7.36
CA SER A 202 14.75 11.62 7.41
C SER A 202 13.86 12.66 8.09
N GLU A 203 14.47 13.71 8.66
CA GLU A 203 13.74 14.85 9.22
C GLU A 203 12.85 15.53 8.17
N GLU A 204 13.29 15.60 6.91
CA GLU A 204 12.48 16.12 5.79
C GLU A 204 11.19 15.30 5.59
N THR A 205 11.28 13.98 5.74
CA THR A 205 10.11 13.09 5.63
C THR A 205 9.14 13.30 6.79
N VAL A 206 9.67 13.40 8.01
CA VAL A 206 8.87 13.70 9.21
C VAL A 206 8.17 15.05 9.05
N ALA A 207 8.90 16.10 8.65
CA ALA A 207 8.34 17.43 8.43
C ALA A 207 7.28 17.44 7.32
N ALA A 208 7.47 16.67 6.24
CA ALA A 208 6.48 16.54 5.17
C ALA A 208 5.19 15.87 5.67
N LEU A 209 5.29 14.81 6.49
CA LEU A 209 4.14 14.16 7.11
C LEU A 209 3.44 15.06 8.14
N ASP A 210 4.20 15.80 8.94
CA ASP A 210 3.66 16.71 9.95
C ASP A 210 2.91 17.89 9.30
N LYS A 211 3.39 18.39 8.15
CA LYS A 211 2.65 19.38 7.36
C LYS A 211 1.33 18.83 6.82
N ILE A 212 1.27 17.54 6.45
CA ILE A 212 0.02 16.90 6.05
C ILE A 212 -0.93 16.75 7.24
N GLU A 213 -0.43 16.36 8.41
CA GLU A 213 -1.19 16.31 9.65
C GLU A 213 -1.80 17.67 10.01
N GLU A 214 -1.01 18.74 9.95
CA GLU A 214 -1.49 20.12 10.19
C GLU A 214 -2.54 20.53 9.15
N ALA A 215 -2.30 20.22 7.87
CA ALA A 215 -3.21 20.57 6.78
C ALA A 215 -4.59 19.90 6.94
N LEU A 216 -4.62 18.63 7.35
CA LEU A 216 -5.87 17.90 7.64
C LEU A 216 -6.61 18.48 8.85
N GLY A 217 -5.92 19.15 9.77
CA GLY A 217 -6.52 19.83 10.92
C GLY A 217 -7.08 21.23 10.64
N LYS A 218 -6.86 21.80 9.44
CA LYS A 218 -7.19 23.21 9.15
C LYS A 218 -8.69 23.51 9.14
N PHE A 219 -9.50 22.62 8.59
CA PHE A 219 -10.95 22.79 8.49
C PHE A 219 -11.65 21.74 9.35
N ASN A 220 -12.62 22.16 10.17
CA ASN A 220 -13.28 21.30 11.16
C ASN A 220 -14.66 20.78 10.72
N ASP A 221 -15.05 21.05 9.47
CA ASP A 221 -16.33 20.67 8.88
C ASP A 221 -16.27 19.32 8.12
N GLY A 222 -15.22 18.55 8.33
CA GLY A 222 -15.13 17.14 7.97
C GLY A 222 -13.71 16.57 8.07
N PRO A 223 -13.48 15.32 7.66
CA PRO A 223 -12.21 14.61 7.87
C PRO A 223 -11.19 14.79 6.73
N PHE A 224 -11.52 15.57 5.71
CA PHE A 224 -10.74 15.74 4.49
C PHE A 224 -9.99 17.08 4.47
N PHE A 225 -9.03 17.26 3.56
CA PHE A 225 -8.17 18.46 3.51
C PHE A 225 -8.94 19.78 3.45
N LEU A 226 -10.12 19.77 2.81
CA LEU A 226 -11.01 20.92 2.68
C LEU A 226 -12.32 20.72 3.46
N GLY A 227 -12.30 19.89 4.50
CA GLY A 227 -13.46 19.43 5.26
C GLY A 227 -14.19 18.29 4.55
N GLN A 228 -14.74 18.57 3.36
CA GLN A 228 -15.37 17.58 2.49
C GLN A 228 -14.39 17.00 1.46
N PHE A 229 -14.71 15.81 0.94
CA PHE A 229 -13.88 15.12 -0.06
C PHE A 229 -13.74 15.97 -1.33
N SER A 230 -12.51 16.07 -1.82
CA SER A 230 -12.12 17.02 -2.86
C SER A 230 -11.00 16.47 -3.74
N LEU A 231 -10.65 17.22 -4.78
CA LEU A 231 -9.51 16.93 -5.65
C LEU A 231 -8.17 16.89 -4.89
N VAL A 232 -8.07 17.55 -3.72
CA VAL A 232 -6.85 17.53 -2.90
C VAL A 232 -6.69 16.15 -2.28
N ASP A 233 -7.76 15.58 -1.75
CA ASP A 233 -7.77 14.22 -1.20
C ASP A 233 -7.40 13.20 -2.28
N ILE A 234 -7.97 13.35 -3.48
CA ILE A 234 -7.64 12.54 -4.67
C ILE A 234 -6.15 12.68 -5.04
N ALA A 235 -5.56 13.88 -4.93
CA ALA A 235 -4.16 14.11 -5.25
C ALA A 235 -3.22 13.36 -4.30
N TYR A 236 -3.57 13.24 -3.02
CA TYR A 236 -2.70 12.64 -2.00
C TYR A 236 -2.97 11.16 -1.73
N VAL A 237 -4.23 10.70 -1.77
CA VAL A 237 -4.58 9.35 -1.32
C VAL A 237 -3.83 8.22 -2.04
N PRO A 238 -3.58 8.23 -3.37
CA PRO A 238 -2.82 7.16 -4.03
C PRO A 238 -1.39 7.04 -3.52
N PHE A 239 -0.80 8.15 -3.08
CA PHE A 239 0.55 8.20 -2.55
C PHE A 239 0.57 7.80 -1.09
N ILE A 240 -0.33 8.33 -0.26
CA ILE A 240 -0.44 7.96 1.16
C ILE A 240 -0.71 6.45 1.31
N GLU A 241 -1.61 5.87 0.50
CA GLU A 241 -1.86 4.42 0.43
C GLU A 241 -0.56 3.63 0.27
N ARG A 242 0.24 4.00 -0.73
CA ARG A 242 1.50 3.36 -1.05
C ARG A 242 2.55 3.58 0.02
N PHE A 243 2.67 4.81 0.53
CA PHE A 243 3.63 5.14 1.57
C PHE A 243 3.33 4.43 2.89
N GLN A 244 2.06 4.26 3.26
CA GLN A 244 1.70 3.45 4.43
C GLN A 244 2.26 2.02 4.31
N ILE A 245 2.07 1.39 3.15
CA ILE A 245 2.60 0.04 2.86
C ILE A 245 4.13 0.05 2.88
N PHE A 246 4.76 0.99 2.18
CA PHE A 246 6.21 0.98 1.98
C PHE A 246 6.98 1.31 3.26
N PHE A 247 6.57 2.33 4.01
CA PHE A 247 7.26 2.69 5.25
C PHE A 247 7.11 1.60 6.32
N SER A 248 5.94 0.97 6.42
CA SER A 248 5.76 -0.16 7.34
C SER A 248 6.66 -1.34 6.97
N ASN A 249 6.72 -1.73 5.69
CA ASN A 249 7.43 -2.94 5.27
C ASN A 249 8.93 -2.76 5.00
N ILE A 250 9.37 -1.55 4.64
CA ILE A 250 10.77 -1.26 4.26
C ILE A 250 11.51 -0.56 5.40
N LYS A 251 10.83 0.33 6.14
CA LYS A 251 11.44 1.16 7.18
C LYS A 251 11.01 0.78 8.59
N ASN A 252 10.08 -0.16 8.75
CA ASN A 252 9.43 -0.45 10.03
C ASN A 252 8.91 0.83 10.72
N TYR A 253 8.39 1.76 9.91
CA TYR A 253 7.93 3.07 10.35
C TYR A 253 6.44 3.22 10.06
N ASP A 254 5.67 3.55 11.10
CA ASP A 254 4.25 3.86 11.00
C ASP A 254 4.05 5.35 10.78
N ILE A 255 3.63 5.74 9.57
CA ILE A 255 3.39 7.13 9.21
C ILE A 255 2.23 7.77 10.00
N THR A 256 1.35 6.97 10.59
CA THR A 256 0.19 7.45 11.37
C THR A 256 0.51 7.68 12.85
N LYS A 257 1.63 7.15 13.35
CA LYS A 257 2.02 7.31 14.75
C LYS A 257 2.24 8.78 15.08
N GLY A 258 1.44 9.32 16.01
CA GLY A 258 1.46 10.73 16.40
C GLY A 258 0.73 11.67 15.42
N ARG A 259 0.02 11.13 14.42
CA ARG A 259 -0.70 11.89 13.37
C ARG A 259 -2.16 11.45 13.29
N PRO A 260 -2.99 11.83 14.28
CA PRO A 260 -4.37 11.36 14.37
C PRO A 260 -5.26 11.85 13.23
N ASN A 261 -5.02 13.05 12.66
CA ASN A 261 -5.80 13.51 11.51
C ASN A 261 -5.46 12.70 10.25
N LEU A 262 -4.18 12.36 10.03
CA LEU A 262 -3.77 11.46 8.96
C LEU A 262 -4.38 10.06 9.12
N GLN A 263 -4.38 9.52 10.34
CA GLN A 263 -5.03 8.25 10.62
C GLN A 263 -6.52 8.30 10.26
N LYS A 264 -7.22 9.33 10.74
CA LYS A 264 -8.65 9.53 10.45
C LYS A 264 -8.92 9.71 8.96
N PHE A 265 -8.08 10.46 8.25
CA PHE A 265 -8.17 10.62 6.80
C PHE A 265 -8.10 9.27 6.08
N ILE A 266 -7.13 8.41 6.46
CA ILE A 266 -7.00 7.07 5.89
C ILE A 266 -8.24 6.22 6.18
N GLU A 267 -8.78 6.27 7.40
CA GLU A 267 -9.99 5.54 7.78
C GLU A 267 -11.21 5.99 6.96
N GLU A 268 -11.41 7.30 6.80
CA GLU A 268 -12.57 7.86 6.10
C GLU A 268 -12.48 7.69 4.57
N VAL A 269 -11.31 7.85 3.97
CA VAL A 269 -11.16 7.65 2.52
C VAL A 269 -11.37 6.19 2.13
N ASN A 270 -11.01 5.23 2.99
CA ASN A 270 -11.27 3.80 2.77
C ASN A 270 -12.77 3.42 2.84
N LYS A 271 -13.66 4.35 3.20
CA LYS A 271 -15.12 4.18 3.11
C LYS A 271 -15.71 4.67 1.79
N ILE A 272 -14.89 5.28 0.92
CA ILE A 272 -15.34 5.82 -0.36
C ILE A 272 -15.18 4.74 -1.44
N ASP A 273 -16.29 4.17 -1.90
CA ASP A 273 -16.31 3.12 -2.94
C ASP A 273 -15.55 3.52 -4.22
N ALA A 274 -15.69 4.76 -4.64
CA ALA A 274 -14.99 5.29 -5.80
C ALA A 274 -13.47 5.18 -5.70
N TYR A 275 -12.92 5.27 -4.48
CA TYR A 275 -11.51 5.06 -4.20
C TYR A 275 -11.17 3.59 -4.02
N THR A 276 -11.92 2.85 -3.20
CA THR A 276 -11.59 1.44 -2.88
C THR A 276 -11.60 0.54 -4.10
N GLN A 277 -12.46 0.81 -5.09
CA GLN A 277 -12.50 0.09 -6.38
C GLN A 277 -11.22 0.26 -7.22
N THR A 278 -10.40 1.27 -6.94
CA THR A 278 -9.15 1.54 -7.66
C THR A 278 -7.91 0.90 -7.01
N LYS A 279 -8.05 0.44 -5.76
CA LYS A 279 -6.93 -0.12 -4.99
C LYS A 279 -6.41 -1.39 -5.64
N GLN A 280 -5.11 -1.59 -5.51
CA GLN A 280 -4.43 -2.81 -5.93
C GLN A 280 -4.11 -3.67 -4.72
N ASP A 281 -3.72 -4.92 -4.97
CA ASP A 281 -3.20 -5.78 -3.92
C ASP A 281 -1.94 -5.14 -3.28
N PRO A 282 -1.90 -4.99 -1.93
CA PRO A 282 -0.78 -4.36 -1.25
C PRO A 282 0.56 -5.05 -1.48
N GLN A 283 0.57 -6.38 -1.57
CA GLN A 283 1.81 -7.14 -1.81
C GLN A 283 2.31 -6.90 -3.24
N LEU A 284 1.40 -6.89 -4.23
CA LEU A 284 1.74 -6.54 -5.61
C LEU A 284 2.34 -5.15 -5.72
N LEU A 285 1.77 -4.15 -5.03
CA LEU A 285 2.32 -2.79 -4.99
C LEU A 285 3.72 -2.75 -4.35
N LEU A 286 3.92 -3.48 -3.26
CA LEU A 286 5.19 -3.56 -2.55
C LEU A 286 6.27 -4.19 -3.44
N GLU A 287 6.01 -5.37 -4.02
CA GLU A 287 6.96 -6.09 -4.87
C GLU A 287 7.32 -5.30 -6.13
N HIS A 288 6.30 -4.73 -6.81
CA HIS A 288 6.53 -3.89 -7.98
C HIS A 288 7.39 -2.67 -7.62
N THR A 289 7.14 -2.06 -6.47
CA THR A 289 7.90 -0.87 -6.03
C THR A 289 9.32 -1.22 -5.63
N LYS A 290 9.54 -2.31 -4.88
CA LYS A 290 10.88 -2.82 -4.56
C LYS A 290 11.70 -3.03 -5.82
N LYS A 291 11.12 -3.72 -6.82
CA LYS A 291 11.76 -3.95 -8.13
C LYS A 291 12.08 -2.63 -8.84
N ARG A 292 11.14 -1.70 -8.91
CA ARG A 292 11.30 -0.40 -9.60
C ARG A 292 12.33 0.50 -8.94
N LEU A 293 12.35 0.55 -7.62
CA LEU A 293 13.23 1.44 -6.85
C LEU A 293 14.59 0.80 -6.51
N GLY A 294 14.80 -0.48 -6.85
CA GLY A 294 16.02 -1.20 -6.52
C GLY A 294 16.20 -1.43 -5.02
N VAL A 295 15.11 -1.40 -4.25
CA VAL A 295 15.11 -1.62 -2.80
C VAL A 295 15.01 -3.13 -2.55
N ALA A 296 16.15 -3.81 -2.55
CA ALA A 296 16.23 -5.20 -2.11
C ALA A 296 16.25 -5.23 -0.58
N THR A 297 15.34 -5.99 0.05
CA THR A 297 15.56 -6.34 1.45
C THR A 297 16.74 -7.31 1.52
N SER A 298 17.49 -7.32 2.62
CA SER A 298 18.62 -8.24 2.83
C SER A 298 18.26 -9.73 2.69
N ILE A 299 16.96 -10.06 2.76
CA ILE A 299 16.42 -11.40 2.53
C ILE A 299 16.26 -11.71 1.03
N ASP A 300 15.97 -10.72 0.19
CA ASP A 300 15.72 -10.91 -1.25
C ASP A 300 17.01 -11.17 -2.05
N TYR A 301 18.16 -10.62 -1.64
CA TYR A 301 19.41 -10.72 -2.40
C TYR A 301 20.04 -12.12 -2.38
N ILE A 302 19.79 -12.91 -1.32
CA ILE A 302 20.30 -14.28 -1.21
C ILE A 302 19.31 -15.27 -1.84
N VAL A 303 18.00 -15.09 -1.63
CA VAL A 303 16.99 -16.04 -2.12
C VAL A 303 16.84 -15.98 -3.65
N TYR A 304 16.76 -14.79 -4.26
CA TYR A 304 16.45 -14.71 -5.70
C TYR A 304 17.61 -15.02 -6.66
N LYS A 305 18.88 -14.90 -6.22
CA LYS A 305 20.03 -15.17 -7.10
C LYS A 305 20.62 -16.57 -6.96
N THR A 306 20.30 -17.29 -5.88
CA THR A 306 20.83 -18.65 -5.67
C THR A 306 19.77 -19.75 -5.74
N TRP A 307 18.50 -19.39 -5.82
CA TRP A 307 17.41 -20.35 -6.01
C TRP A 307 17.03 -20.38 -7.50
N PRO A 308 17.35 -21.46 -8.24
CA PRO A 308 16.80 -21.65 -9.57
C PRO A 308 15.28 -21.63 -9.44
N SER A 309 14.62 -20.94 -10.37
CA SER A 309 13.19 -20.97 -10.60
C SER A 309 12.62 -22.38 -10.39
N MET A 310 12.12 -22.66 -9.19
CA MET A 310 11.39 -23.90 -8.93
C MET A 310 9.99 -23.71 -9.54
N PRO A 311 9.52 -24.65 -10.37
CA PRO A 311 8.12 -24.67 -10.75
C PRO A 311 7.29 -24.84 -9.47
N PHE A 312 6.46 -23.83 -9.16
CA PHE A 312 5.50 -23.87 -8.07
C PHE A 312 4.33 -24.77 -8.50
N ASP A 313 4.43 -26.07 -8.27
CA ASP A 313 3.24 -26.90 -8.11
C ASP A 313 2.82 -26.82 -6.64
N MET A 314 1.68 -26.16 -6.36
CA MET A 314 1.12 -26.10 -5.02
C MET A 314 0.66 -27.50 -4.60
N GLU A 315 1.46 -28.17 -3.77
CA GLU A 315 1.06 -29.41 -3.09
C GLU A 315 -0.23 -29.16 -2.28
N ALA A 316 -1.24 -30.02 -2.48
CA ALA A 316 -2.44 -29.99 -1.66
C ALA A 316 -2.08 -30.34 -0.21
N LEU A 317 -2.25 -29.39 0.71
CA LEU A 317 -1.87 -29.56 2.11
C LEU A 317 -2.85 -30.50 2.83
N PRO A 318 -2.37 -31.53 3.56
CA PRO A 318 -3.24 -32.40 4.34
C PRO A 318 -3.92 -31.64 5.49
N PRO A 319 -5.12 -32.06 5.90
CA PRO A 319 -5.83 -31.45 7.03
C PRO A 319 -5.08 -31.70 8.35
N THR A 320 -5.29 -30.81 9.32
CA THR A 320 -4.76 -30.96 10.68
C THR A 320 -5.52 -32.03 11.45
N LEU A 321 -4.79 -32.98 12.03
CA LEU A 321 -5.36 -34.02 12.88
C LEU A 321 -5.64 -33.49 14.29
N SER A 322 -6.81 -33.83 14.82
CA SER A 322 -7.28 -33.50 16.16
C SER A 322 -7.38 -34.75 17.04
N SER A 323 -7.81 -34.62 18.29
CA SER A 323 -7.94 -35.76 19.22
C SER A 323 -8.93 -36.83 18.75
N ALA A 324 -9.88 -36.46 17.88
CA ALA A 324 -10.85 -37.37 17.27
C ALA A 324 -10.28 -38.24 16.14
N CYS A 325 -9.08 -37.92 15.63
CA CYS A 325 -8.49 -38.65 14.52
C CYS A 325 -7.81 -39.95 15.01
N GLU A 326 -8.11 -41.04 14.32
CA GLU A 326 -7.47 -42.34 14.57
C GLU A 326 -5.96 -42.29 14.30
N GLN A 327 -5.23 -43.16 14.99
CA GLN A 327 -3.80 -43.28 14.83
C GLN A 327 -3.45 -43.86 13.45
N PRO A 328 -2.60 -43.19 12.64
CA PRO A 328 -2.08 -43.80 11.42
C PRO A 328 -1.22 -45.03 11.74
N LEU A 329 -1.20 -46.03 10.85
CA LEU A 329 -0.36 -47.22 11.00
C LEU A 329 1.10 -46.81 11.15
N LEU A 330 1.70 -47.10 12.31
CA LEU A 330 3.11 -46.82 12.55
C LEU A 330 3.99 -47.87 11.90
N TYR A 331 5.14 -47.44 11.43
CA TYR A 331 6.21 -48.30 10.92
C TYR A 331 5.81 -49.17 9.73
N ASP A 332 4.82 -48.74 8.96
CA ASP A 332 4.37 -49.35 7.71
C ASP A 332 5.34 -49.10 6.53
N GLY A 333 6.48 -48.45 6.80
CA GLY A 333 7.49 -48.08 5.80
C GLY A 333 7.33 -46.66 5.27
N THR A 334 6.23 -45.97 5.58
CA THR A 334 6.04 -44.57 5.19
C THR A 334 6.90 -43.65 6.04
N THR A 335 7.61 -42.73 5.39
CA THR A 335 8.32 -41.66 6.11
C THR A 335 7.34 -40.53 6.40
N ARG A 336 7.16 -40.20 7.68
CA ARG A 336 6.17 -39.20 8.14
C ARG A 336 6.81 -38.08 8.91
N LEU A 337 6.44 -36.84 8.58
CA LEU A 337 6.79 -35.66 9.35
C LEU A 337 5.57 -35.21 10.17
N TYR A 338 5.59 -35.54 11.45
CA TYR A 338 4.62 -35.06 12.43
C TYR A 338 4.92 -33.59 12.77
N MET A 339 4.00 -32.69 12.46
CA MET A 339 4.26 -31.25 12.46
C MET A 339 3.02 -30.44 12.84
N SER A 340 3.18 -29.13 12.97
CA SER A 340 2.05 -28.19 13.01
C SER A 340 2.40 -26.99 12.14
N TYR A 341 1.44 -26.49 11.35
CA TYR A 341 1.66 -25.37 10.44
C TYR A 341 2.05 -24.07 11.15
N VAL A 342 1.64 -23.92 12.41
CA VAL A 342 1.90 -22.73 13.23
C VAL A 342 3.13 -22.87 14.13
N CYS A 343 3.78 -24.04 14.18
CA CYS A 343 4.94 -24.25 15.03
C CYS A 343 6.25 -23.83 14.31
N PRO A 344 6.99 -22.83 14.80
CA PRO A 344 8.21 -22.34 14.13
C PRO A 344 9.31 -23.41 14.06
N TYR A 345 9.40 -24.29 15.07
CA TYR A 345 10.33 -25.41 15.05
C TYR A 345 9.96 -26.43 13.95
N ALA A 346 8.67 -26.63 13.71
CA ALA A 346 8.20 -27.56 12.68
C ALA A 346 8.35 -26.99 11.27
N GLN A 347 8.27 -25.66 11.12
CA GLN A 347 8.54 -24.97 9.86
C GLN A 347 9.98 -25.21 9.38
N ARG A 348 10.99 -25.33 10.27
CA ARG A 348 12.36 -25.70 9.87
C ARG A 348 12.40 -27.01 9.07
N ALA A 349 11.70 -28.03 9.57
CA ALA A 349 11.59 -29.34 8.92
C ALA A 349 10.80 -29.28 7.61
N TRP A 350 9.71 -28.52 7.59
CA TRP A 350 8.87 -28.36 6.41
C TRP A 350 9.59 -27.63 5.26
N ILE A 351 10.31 -26.55 5.57
CA ILE A 351 11.16 -25.83 4.60
C ILE A 351 12.25 -26.77 4.07
N THR A 352 12.89 -27.54 4.94
CA THR A 352 13.92 -28.51 4.56
C THR A 352 13.39 -29.56 3.59
N ARG A 353 12.22 -30.14 3.89
CA ARG A 353 11.52 -31.08 3.00
C ARG A 353 11.29 -30.47 1.62
N TYR A 354 10.77 -29.23 1.58
CA TYR A 354 10.42 -28.55 0.34
C TYR A 354 11.67 -28.21 -0.49
N TYR A 355 12.71 -27.65 0.15
CA TYR A 355 13.96 -27.30 -0.53
C TYR A 355 14.65 -28.50 -1.16
N LYS A 356 14.57 -29.65 -0.48
CA LYS A 356 15.20 -30.88 -0.96
C LYS A 356 14.37 -31.64 -1.99
N GLY A 357 13.14 -31.20 -2.29
CA GLY A 357 12.24 -31.87 -3.24
C GLY A 357 11.63 -33.16 -2.70
N LEU A 358 11.49 -33.31 -1.38
CA LEU A 358 11.08 -34.55 -0.70
C LEU A 358 9.57 -34.66 -0.46
N GLN A 359 8.76 -34.00 -1.29
CA GLN A 359 7.31 -33.93 -1.10
C GLN A 359 6.65 -35.31 -1.18
N GLU A 360 7.10 -36.13 -2.14
CA GLU A 360 6.58 -37.48 -2.31
C GLU A 360 7.16 -38.49 -1.31
N GLU A 361 8.38 -38.26 -0.83
CA GLU A 361 9.08 -39.17 0.07
C GLU A 361 8.68 -38.99 1.54
N ILE A 362 8.47 -37.74 1.98
CA ILE A 362 8.13 -37.40 3.36
C ILE A 362 6.68 -36.93 3.40
N LYS A 363 5.77 -37.73 3.94
CA LYS A 363 4.36 -37.33 4.05
C LYS A 363 4.12 -36.48 5.30
N LEU A 364 3.40 -35.37 5.14
CA LEU A 364 3.07 -34.48 6.25
C LEU A 364 1.94 -35.09 7.10
N VAL A 365 2.09 -35.01 8.42
CA VAL A 365 1.05 -35.33 9.40
C VAL A 365 0.87 -34.12 10.30
N PRO A 366 0.09 -33.10 9.86
CA PRO A 366 -0.13 -31.89 10.62
C PRO A 366 -1.05 -32.18 11.81
N MET A 367 -0.76 -31.56 12.96
CA MET A 367 -1.54 -31.71 14.18
C MET A 367 -2.02 -30.36 14.68
N ASP A 368 -3.23 -30.36 15.22
CA ASP A 368 -3.70 -29.28 16.07
C ASP A 368 -2.88 -29.25 17.36
N MET A 369 -2.32 -28.10 17.71
CA MET A 369 -1.53 -27.94 18.94
C MET A 369 -2.40 -27.69 20.18
N ALA A 370 -3.63 -27.21 20.01
CA ALA A 370 -4.62 -27.05 21.06
C ALA A 370 -5.37 -28.37 21.34
N ASP A 371 -5.60 -29.19 20.31
CA ASP A 371 -6.30 -30.48 20.41
C ASP A 371 -5.48 -31.64 19.84
N LYS A 372 -4.25 -31.80 20.33
CA LYS A 372 -3.29 -32.78 19.80
C LYS A 372 -3.73 -34.23 20.11
N PRO A 373 -3.65 -35.17 19.15
CA PRO A 373 -4.03 -36.55 19.39
C PRO A 373 -3.19 -37.25 20.45
N ALA A 374 -3.86 -37.90 21.42
CA ALA A 374 -3.21 -38.60 22.54
C ALA A 374 -2.30 -39.75 22.09
N TRP A 375 -2.63 -40.40 20.97
CA TRP A 375 -1.80 -41.47 20.40
C TRP A 375 -0.41 -40.99 19.99
N TYR A 376 -0.22 -39.69 19.70
CA TYR A 376 1.07 -39.16 19.32
C TYR A 376 2.12 -39.32 20.42
N LYS A 377 1.72 -39.37 21.69
CA LYS A 377 2.62 -39.63 22.81
C LYS A 377 3.25 -41.03 22.74
N LYS A 378 2.60 -41.99 22.09
CA LYS A 378 3.14 -43.33 21.83
C LYS A 378 4.16 -43.31 20.68
N VAL A 379 4.02 -42.38 19.74
CA VAL A 379 4.96 -42.17 18.62
C VAL A 379 6.21 -41.44 19.10
N TYR A 380 6.00 -40.30 19.77
CA TYR A 380 7.07 -39.48 20.29
C TYR A 380 6.80 -39.13 21.77
N PRO A 381 7.46 -39.81 22.72
CA PRO A 381 7.18 -39.66 24.16
C PRO A 381 7.29 -38.24 24.70
N LYS A 382 8.10 -37.37 24.08
CA LYS A 382 8.20 -35.94 24.48
C LYS A 382 6.94 -35.13 24.13
N TYR A 383 6.04 -35.67 23.30
CA TYR A 383 4.78 -35.04 22.89
C TYR A 383 4.94 -33.67 22.20
N GLN A 384 6.12 -33.43 21.62
CA GLN A 384 6.49 -32.19 20.93
C GLN A 384 6.51 -32.40 19.41
N VAL A 385 6.39 -31.31 18.65
CA VAL A 385 6.58 -31.30 17.20
C VAL A 385 7.72 -30.32 16.87
N PRO A 386 8.51 -30.55 15.80
CA PRO A 386 8.37 -31.64 14.83
C PRO A 386 8.99 -32.96 15.30
N ALA A 387 8.53 -34.07 14.71
CA ALA A 387 9.20 -35.36 14.75
C ALA A 387 9.12 -36.04 13.38
N LEU A 388 10.22 -36.66 12.95
CA LEU A 388 10.31 -37.44 11.72
C LEU A 388 10.33 -38.93 12.06
N GLU A 389 9.40 -39.69 11.50
CA GLU A 389 9.45 -41.14 11.43
C GLU A 389 10.15 -41.55 10.14
N HIS A 390 11.27 -42.26 10.27
CA HIS A 390 12.00 -42.82 9.12
C HIS A 390 12.69 -44.12 9.53
N LYS A 391 12.56 -45.19 8.73
CA LYS A 391 13.21 -46.50 8.96
C LYS A 391 13.07 -47.02 10.41
N LYS A 392 11.84 -46.98 10.95
CA LYS A 392 11.50 -47.40 12.33
C LYS A 392 12.21 -46.60 13.44
N LYS A 393 12.75 -45.43 13.12
CA LYS A 393 13.31 -44.49 14.10
C LYS A 393 12.47 -43.22 14.12
N ILE A 394 12.44 -42.59 15.29
CA ILE A 394 11.81 -41.28 15.49
C ILE A 394 12.92 -40.29 15.78
N ILE A 395 13.06 -39.29 14.91
CA ILE A 395 14.00 -38.19 15.04
C ILE A 395 13.22 -36.97 15.47
N GLY A 396 13.38 -36.56 16.72
CA GLY A 396 12.85 -35.29 17.23
C GLY A 396 13.93 -34.22 17.30
N GLU A 397 13.59 -33.08 17.90
CA GLU A 397 14.38 -31.84 17.90
C GLU A 397 14.58 -31.27 16.49
N SER A 398 14.09 -30.05 16.27
CA SER A 398 14.02 -29.48 14.90
C SER A 398 15.38 -29.40 14.19
N LEU A 399 16.48 -29.12 14.91
CA LEU A 399 17.82 -29.01 14.31
C LEU A 399 18.42 -30.38 13.98
N ASP A 400 18.26 -31.36 14.86
CA ASP A 400 18.73 -32.72 14.61
C ASP A 400 17.96 -33.36 13.47
N LEU A 401 16.65 -33.09 13.42
CA LEU A 401 15.77 -33.52 12.33
C LEU A 401 16.23 -32.98 10.98
N ILE A 402 16.49 -31.67 10.83
CA ILE A 402 16.92 -31.13 9.52
C ILE A 402 18.33 -31.63 9.13
N ARG A 403 19.23 -31.84 10.10
CA ARG A 403 20.54 -32.47 9.85
C ARG A 403 20.40 -33.91 9.40
N TYR A 404 19.46 -34.63 10.01
CA TYR A 404 19.13 -36.00 9.65
C TYR A 404 18.58 -36.06 8.23
N ILE A 405 17.62 -35.20 7.88
CA ILE A 405 17.08 -35.14 6.51
C ILE A 405 18.20 -34.83 5.52
N ASP A 406 19.06 -33.85 5.80
CA ASP A 406 20.13 -33.45 4.88
C ASP A 406 21.16 -34.58 4.62
N SER A 407 21.35 -35.43 5.62
CA SER A 407 22.32 -36.54 5.57
C SER A 407 21.75 -37.83 4.98
N ASN A 408 20.44 -38.07 5.09
CA ASN A 408 19.83 -39.37 4.76
C ASN A 408 18.92 -39.35 3.53
N PHE A 409 18.58 -38.16 3.00
CA PHE A 409 17.76 -38.00 1.81
C PHE A 409 18.54 -37.25 0.73
N ASP A 410 18.21 -37.58 -0.51
CA ASP A 410 18.79 -36.95 -1.69
C ASP A 410 18.32 -35.48 -1.84
N GLY A 411 18.83 -34.81 -2.87
CA GLY A 411 18.54 -33.41 -3.17
C GLY A 411 19.59 -32.41 -2.66
N PRO A 412 19.36 -31.10 -2.86
CA PRO A 412 20.28 -30.03 -2.48
C PRO A 412 20.80 -30.15 -1.05
N LYS A 413 22.10 -29.97 -0.85
CA LYS A 413 22.72 -30.01 0.49
C LYS A 413 22.46 -28.70 1.23
N LEU A 414 21.96 -28.80 2.46
CA LEU A 414 21.77 -27.67 3.36
C LEU A 414 23.08 -27.22 3.99
N ILE A 415 23.97 -28.18 4.28
CA ILE A 415 25.29 -27.91 4.86
C ILE A 415 26.32 -27.89 3.73
N THR A 416 27.08 -26.79 3.64
CA THR A 416 28.21 -26.66 2.71
C THR A 416 29.37 -27.56 3.14
N ASN A 417 30.18 -28.03 2.18
CA ASN A 417 31.38 -28.83 2.46
C ASN A 417 32.58 -27.99 2.93
N ASP A 418 32.44 -26.65 2.95
CA ASP A 418 33.47 -25.73 3.41
C ASP A 418 33.58 -25.74 4.95
N PRO A 419 34.72 -26.16 5.54
CA PRO A 419 34.85 -26.29 6.99
C PRO A 419 34.68 -24.98 7.76
N GLN A 420 35.07 -23.84 7.19
CA GLN A 420 34.92 -22.54 7.86
C GLN A 420 33.45 -22.13 7.90
N LYS A 421 32.74 -22.30 6.78
CA LYS A 421 31.30 -22.01 6.71
C LYS A 421 30.48 -22.99 7.55
N GLN A 422 30.88 -24.25 7.66
CA GLN A 422 30.27 -25.22 8.57
C GLN A 422 30.39 -24.76 10.03
N ARG A 423 31.59 -24.34 10.45
CA ARG A 423 31.83 -23.85 11.82
C ARG A 423 30.96 -22.63 12.13
N PHE A 424 30.91 -21.67 11.21
CA PHE A 424 30.07 -20.48 11.36
C PHE A 424 28.57 -20.81 11.39
N ALA A 425 28.11 -21.75 10.57
CA ALA A 425 26.72 -22.21 10.59
C ALA A 425 26.35 -22.86 11.93
N VAL A 426 27.24 -23.67 12.51
CA VAL A 426 27.02 -24.26 13.84
C VAL A 426 26.89 -23.18 14.92
N GLU A 427 27.72 -22.13 14.85
CA GLU A 427 27.66 -21.00 15.78
C GLU A 427 26.31 -20.26 15.69
N LEU A 428 25.88 -19.93 14.47
CA LEU A 428 24.60 -19.26 14.22
C LEU A 428 23.39 -20.08 14.69
N LEU A 429 23.42 -21.40 14.50
CA LEU A 429 22.38 -22.30 15.00
C LEU A 429 22.32 -22.28 16.53
N GLY A 430 23.48 -22.23 17.20
CA GLY A 430 23.57 -22.06 18.65
C GLY A 430 22.92 -20.75 19.13
N TYR A 431 23.22 -19.63 18.47
CA TYR A 431 22.58 -18.34 18.79
C TYR A 431 21.07 -18.37 18.56
N SER A 432 20.60 -18.96 17.46
CA SER A 432 19.17 -19.05 17.14
C SER A 432 18.40 -19.80 18.22
N ASP A 433 18.93 -20.91 18.73
CA ASP A 433 18.25 -21.69 19.77
C ASP A 433 18.30 -21.01 21.14
N ALA A 434 19.39 -20.30 21.46
CA ALA A 434 19.47 -19.50 22.68
C ALA A 434 18.47 -18.33 22.64
N PHE A 435 18.41 -17.61 21.52
CA PHE A 435 17.47 -16.51 21.29
C PHE A 435 16.02 -16.97 21.40
N ASN A 436 15.65 -18.05 20.71
CA ASN A 436 14.28 -18.57 20.74
C ASN A 436 13.86 -19.08 22.12
N ARG A 437 14.77 -19.71 22.88
CA ARG A 437 14.51 -20.11 24.26
C ARG A 437 14.28 -18.89 25.16
N ALA A 438 15.16 -17.90 25.11
CA ALA A 438 15.04 -16.67 25.89
C ALA A 438 13.75 -15.91 25.57
N LEU A 439 13.38 -15.83 24.28
CA LEU A 439 12.14 -15.20 23.85
C LEU A 439 10.90 -15.93 24.40
N LEU A 440 10.86 -17.26 24.29
CA LEU A 440 9.74 -18.05 24.79
C LEU A 440 9.64 -18.03 26.33
N GLU A 441 10.76 -18.03 27.04
CA GLU A 441 10.80 -17.84 28.50
C GLU A 441 10.31 -16.44 28.89
N GLY A 442 10.70 -15.41 28.15
CA GLY A 442 10.19 -14.04 28.31
C GLY A 442 8.67 -13.94 28.07
N LEU A 443 8.14 -14.66 27.09
CA LEU A 443 6.70 -14.70 26.82
C LEU A 443 5.92 -15.49 27.89
N ARG A 444 6.48 -16.60 28.39
CA ARG A 444 5.85 -17.43 29.43
C ARG A 444 5.87 -16.79 30.82
N SER A 445 6.93 -16.05 31.14
CA SER A 445 7.09 -15.35 32.42
C SER A 445 6.14 -14.16 32.59
N LYS A 446 5.55 -13.64 31.50
CA LYS A 446 4.60 -12.52 31.55
C LYS A 446 3.16 -12.91 31.92
N GLY A 447 2.85 -14.20 32.12
CA GLY A 447 1.48 -14.65 32.41
C GLY A 447 0.49 -14.28 31.29
N PRO A 448 -0.81 -14.63 31.41
CA PRO A 448 -1.81 -14.13 30.49
C PRO A 448 -1.86 -12.60 30.62
N VAL A 449 -1.60 -11.91 29.52
CA VAL A 449 -1.72 -10.45 29.43
C VAL A 449 -3.18 -10.08 29.69
N THR A 450 -3.49 -9.68 30.92
CA THR A 450 -4.69 -8.87 31.16
C THR A 450 -4.49 -7.54 30.44
N ALA A 451 -5.54 -7.06 29.78
CA ALA A 451 -5.54 -6.00 28.78
C ALA A 451 -5.05 -4.60 29.22
N GLU A 452 -4.37 -4.46 30.36
CA GLU A 452 -3.93 -3.18 30.92
C GLU A 452 -2.43 -2.92 30.87
N ALA A 453 -1.58 -3.88 30.50
CA ALA A 453 -0.13 -3.70 30.53
C ALA A 453 0.50 -3.27 29.18
N GLY A 454 -0.23 -2.51 28.37
CA GLY A 454 0.23 -1.91 27.12
C GLY A 454 0.69 -0.46 27.28
N LYS A 455 1.53 -0.17 28.28
CA LYS A 455 2.28 1.09 28.39
C LYS A 455 3.69 0.76 28.88
N ASN A 456 4.57 0.48 27.93
CA ASN A 456 6.00 0.87 27.88
C ASN A 456 6.68 0.14 26.74
#